data_AF-A0A7C0UAQ4-F1
#
_entry.id   AF-A0A7C0UAQ4-F1
#
_cell.length_a   1.000
_cell.length_b   1.000
_cell.length_c   1.000
_cell.angle_alpha   90.00
_cell.angle_beta   90.00
_cell.angle_gamma   90.00
#
_symmetry.space_group_name_H-M   'P 1'
#
loop_
_entity.id
_entity.type
_entity.pdbx_description
1 polymer ?
#
loop_
_entity_poly.entity_id
_entity_poly.type
_entity_poly.pdbx_seq_one_letter_code
_entity_poly.pdbx_strand_id
1 'polypeptide(L)'
;MPDITSILLVGNPQAGKFRMTVFDRVLARFHSRGMNVHEILDISSLPDRDIVRKKWDSAIVMGGDGKVNRFLNTLGPCVLPIGIIPVGIGNVFARELGIPLRDPVRAANIAMKIRRRAIDLGCVEGRYFLLMAGIGFGSICKNSLC
;
A
#
# COMPACT_ATOMS: atom_id res chain seq x y z
N MET A 1 -4.95 -15.72 19.10
CA MET A 1 -5.01 -14.46 18.32
C MET A 1 -5.54 -14.83 16.95
N PRO A 2 -6.54 -14.12 16.39
CA PRO A 2 -7.20 -14.58 15.17
C PRO A 2 -6.20 -14.60 14.01
N ASP A 3 -6.20 -15.71 13.28
CA ASP A 3 -5.50 -15.82 12.01
C ASP A 3 -6.09 -14.79 11.05
N ILE A 4 -5.22 -14.08 10.31
CA ILE A 4 -5.67 -13.13 9.28
C ILE A 4 -6.36 -13.97 8.20
N THR A 5 -7.69 -13.87 8.13
CA THR A 5 -8.50 -14.65 7.19
C THR A 5 -9.10 -13.78 6.11
N SER A 6 -9.34 -12.49 6.41
CA SER A 6 -9.89 -11.51 5.47
C SER A 6 -8.90 -10.39 5.17
N ILE A 7 -8.61 -10.17 3.89
CA ILE A 7 -7.62 -9.18 3.45
C ILE A 7 -8.21 -8.31 2.34
N LEU A 8 -7.98 -7.01 2.44
CA LEU A 8 -8.21 -6.09 1.34
C LEU A 8 -6.91 -5.92 0.54
N LEU A 9 -6.87 -6.37 -0.71
CA LEU A 9 -5.74 -6.15 -1.62
C LEU A 9 -6.03 -4.95 -2.53
N VAL A 10 -5.26 -3.89 -2.38
CA VAL A 10 -5.39 -2.66 -3.17
C VAL A 10 -4.27 -2.59 -4.20
N GLY A 11 -4.62 -2.63 -5.46
CA GLY A 11 -3.73 -2.36 -6.58
C GLY A 11 -4.13 -1.07 -7.29
N ASN A 12 -3.31 -0.61 -8.24
CA ASN A 12 -3.84 0.25 -9.28
C ASN A 12 -3.04 0.05 -10.59
N PRO A 13 -3.69 -0.54 -11.61
CA PRO A 13 -3.05 -0.93 -12.87
C PRO A 13 -2.61 0.25 -13.73
N GLN A 14 -3.13 1.46 -13.48
CA GLN A 14 -2.74 2.66 -14.21
C GLN A 14 -1.42 3.26 -13.71
N ALA A 15 -0.81 2.75 -12.64
CA ALA A 15 0.49 3.26 -12.20
C ALA A 15 1.65 2.61 -12.93
N GLY A 16 2.22 3.34 -13.90
CA GLY A 16 3.57 3.13 -14.43
C GLY A 16 3.97 1.67 -14.61
N LYS A 17 4.78 1.14 -13.68
CA LYS A 17 5.35 -0.23 -13.74
C LYS A 17 4.45 -1.34 -13.16
N PHE A 18 3.21 -1.04 -12.80
CA PHE A 18 2.29 -2.04 -12.30
C PHE A 18 2.00 -3.08 -13.40
N ARG A 19 2.18 -4.36 -13.08
CA ARG A 19 1.91 -5.47 -14.00
C ARG A 19 0.80 -6.32 -13.41
N MET A 20 -0.31 -6.46 -14.13
CA MET A 20 -1.40 -7.36 -13.72
C MET A 20 -0.90 -8.78 -13.51
N THR A 21 0.01 -9.26 -14.35
CA THR A 21 0.64 -10.59 -14.19
C THR A 21 1.36 -10.79 -12.85
N VAL A 22 1.78 -9.71 -12.18
CA VAL A 22 2.37 -9.78 -10.83
C VAL A 22 1.27 -9.74 -9.77
N PHE A 23 0.24 -8.91 -9.98
CA PHE A 23 -0.93 -8.85 -9.11
C PHE A 23 -1.63 -10.21 -9.03
N ASP A 24 -1.85 -10.87 -10.16
CA ASP A 24 -2.47 -12.19 -10.24
C ASP A 24 -1.64 -13.25 -9.51
N ARG A 25 -0.31 -13.19 -9.58
CA ARG A 25 0.57 -14.10 -8.82
C ARG A 25 0.46 -13.89 -7.31
N VAL A 26 0.35 -12.63 -6.89
CA VAL A 26 0.17 -12.27 -5.48
C VAL A 26 -1.20 -12.73 -4.99
N LEU A 27 -2.26 -12.49 -5.78
CA LEU A 27 -3.61 -12.93 -5.49
C LEU A 27 -3.69 -14.46 -5.38
N ALA A 28 -3.16 -15.18 -6.37
CA ALA A 28 -3.06 -16.64 -6.35
C ALA A 28 -2.29 -17.14 -5.12
N ARG A 29 -1.27 -16.40 -4.68
CA ARG A 29 -0.52 -16.75 -3.48
C ARG A 29 -1.37 -16.64 -2.20
N PHE A 30 -2.14 -15.56 -2.04
CA PHE A 30 -3.05 -15.43 -0.91
C PHE A 30 -4.17 -16.49 -0.94
N HIS A 31 -4.75 -16.75 -2.10
CA HIS A 31 -5.76 -17.81 -2.26
C HIS A 31 -5.19 -19.20 -1.95
N SER A 32 -3.94 -19.48 -2.33
CA SER A 32 -3.25 -20.75 -1.98
C SER A 32 -3.07 -20.96 -0.47
N ARG A 33 -3.25 -19.91 0.33
CA ARG A 33 -3.21 -19.94 1.80
C ARG A 33 -4.61 -19.94 2.42
N GLY A 34 -5.68 -20.03 1.63
CA GLY A 34 -7.06 -20.02 2.10
C GLY A 34 -7.55 -18.66 2.59
N MET A 35 -6.87 -17.58 2.22
CA MET A 35 -7.28 -16.22 2.61
C MET A 35 -8.41 -15.72 1.71
N ASN A 36 -9.42 -15.08 2.31
CA ASN A 36 -10.46 -14.37 1.60
C ASN A 36 -9.96 -12.98 1.22
N VAL A 37 -9.59 -12.82 -0.05
CA VAL A 37 -9.03 -11.57 -0.58
C VAL A 37 -10.11 -10.80 -1.32
N HIS A 38 -10.32 -9.56 -0.91
CA HIS A 38 -11.12 -8.60 -1.66
C HIS A 38 -10.18 -7.69 -2.45
N GLU A 39 -10.34 -7.65 -3.76
CA GLU A 39 -9.49 -6.87 -4.64
C GLU A 39 -10.11 -5.52 -5.01
N ILE A 40 -9.32 -4.45 -4.90
CA ILE A 40 -9.70 -3.11 -5.34
C ILE A 40 -8.56 -2.56 -6.19
N LEU A 41 -8.85 -2.27 -7.46
CA LEU A 41 -7.86 -1.78 -8.44
C LEU A 41 -7.82 -0.24 -8.55
N ASP A 42 -8.64 0.47 -7.77
CA ASP A 42 -8.49 1.91 -7.61
C ASP A 42 -8.81 2.35 -6.19
N ILE A 43 -7.91 3.16 -5.61
CA ILE A 43 -8.07 3.72 -4.26
C ILE A 43 -9.31 4.61 -4.19
N SER A 44 -9.70 5.25 -5.29
CA SER A 44 -10.91 6.07 -5.37
C SER A 44 -12.20 5.25 -5.21
N SER A 45 -12.14 3.95 -5.49
CA SER A 45 -13.26 3.01 -5.38
C SER A 45 -13.32 2.31 -4.02
N LEU A 46 -12.48 2.73 -3.07
CA LEU A 46 -12.57 2.20 -1.70
C LEU A 46 -13.93 2.56 -1.08
N PRO A 47 -14.53 1.65 -0.30
CA PRO A 47 -15.69 2.01 0.51
C PRO A 47 -15.28 3.01 1.59
N ASP A 48 -16.29 3.50 2.33
CA ASP A 48 -16.07 4.40 3.46
C ASP A 48 -14.96 3.87 4.38
N ARG A 49 -14.07 4.77 4.82
CA ARG A 49 -12.94 4.44 5.70
C ARG A 49 -13.37 3.64 6.92
N ASP A 50 -14.56 3.88 7.47
CA ASP A 50 -15.05 3.15 8.65
C ASP A 50 -15.42 1.70 8.33
N ILE A 51 -15.88 1.44 7.11
CA ILE A 51 -16.09 0.08 6.59
C ILE A 51 -14.73 -0.59 6.42
N VAL A 52 -13.77 0.11 5.80
CA VAL A 52 -12.42 -0.45 5.58
C VAL A 52 -11.74 -0.85 6.88
N ARG A 53 -11.86 -0.03 7.92
CA ARG A 53 -11.25 -0.27 9.23
C ARG A 53 -11.82 -1.45 10.00
N LYS A 54 -13.04 -1.89 9.68
CA LYS A 54 -13.77 -2.93 10.45
C LYS A 54 -14.02 -4.22 9.69
N LYS A 55 -14.13 -4.14 8.36
CA LYS A 55 -14.55 -5.28 7.52
C LYS A 55 -13.42 -6.29 7.26
N TRP A 56 -12.17 -5.85 7.31
CA TRP A 56 -11.00 -6.66 6.99
C TRP A 56 -10.01 -6.72 8.14
N ASP A 57 -9.30 -7.83 8.27
CA ASP A 57 -8.26 -8.02 9.30
C ASP A 57 -6.96 -7.28 8.97
N SER A 58 -6.73 -7.03 7.67
CA SER A 58 -5.61 -6.25 7.17
C SER A 58 -5.88 -5.70 5.77
N ALA A 59 -5.17 -4.64 5.41
CA ALA A 59 -5.12 -4.14 4.05
C ALA A 59 -3.69 -4.26 3.49
N ILE A 60 -3.56 -4.64 2.23
CA ILE A 60 -2.29 -4.78 1.53
C ILE A 60 -2.30 -3.86 0.33
N VAL A 61 -1.37 -2.91 0.28
CA VAL A 61 -1.25 -1.96 -0.83
C VAL A 61 -0.12 -2.38 -1.74
N MET A 62 -0.45 -2.66 -3.00
CA MET A 62 0.50 -2.98 -4.04
C MET A 62 0.78 -1.72 -4.88
N GLY A 63 1.94 -1.11 -4.65
CA GLY A 63 2.27 0.17 -5.28
C GLY A 63 3.68 0.67 -4.96
N GLY A 64 3.93 1.92 -5.31
CA GLY A 64 5.05 2.69 -4.79
C GLY A 64 4.64 3.60 -3.64
N ASP A 65 5.60 4.35 -3.08
CA ASP A 65 5.41 5.19 -1.90
C ASP A 65 4.22 6.16 -2.02
N GLY A 66 4.02 6.77 -3.19
CA GLY A 66 2.88 7.67 -3.42
C GLY A 66 1.50 7.01 -3.34
N LYS A 67 1.39 5.73 -3.72
CA LYS A 67 0.12 4.99 -3.58
C LYS A 67 -0.15 4.63 -2.11
N VAL A 68 0.89 4.19 -1.41
CA VAL A 68 0.79 3.92 0.03
C VAL A 68 0.38 5.20 0.76
N ASN A 69 0.99 6.34 0.42
CA ASN A 69 0.63 7.61 1.03
C ASN A 69 -0.81 8.02 0.73
N ARG A 70 -1.29 7.84 -0.51
CA ARG A 70 -2.69 8.10 -0.87
C ARG A 70 -3.65 7.22 -0.07
N PHE A 71 -3.36 5.92 0.01
CA PHE A 71 -4.18 4.97 0.77
C PHE A 71 -4.28 5.37 2.25
N LEU A 72 -3.16 5.78 2.86
CA LEU A 72 -3.14 6.27 4.24
C LEU A 72 -3.93 7.56 4.43
N ASN A 73 -3.85 8.50 3.47
CA ASN A 73 -4.64 9.72 3.54
C ASN A 73 -6.15 9.45 3.39
N THR A 74 -6.55 8.47 2.57
CA THR A 74 -7.94 8.03 2.46
C THR A 74 -8.45 7.38 3.76
N LEU A 75 -7.62 6.55 4.38
CA LEU A 75 -7.99 5.85 5.61
C LEU A 75 -7.90 6.72 6.86
N GLY A 76 -6.94 7.65 6.93
CA GLY A 76 -6.53 8.32 8.16
C GLY A 76 -5.87 7.37 9.18
N PRO A 77 -5.56 7.86 10.40
CA PRO A 77 -4.93 7.07 11.46
C PRO A 77 -5.86 5.94 11.88
N CYS A 78 -5.37 4.70 11.81
CA CYS A 78 -6.17 3.53 12.15
C CYS A 78 -5.30 2.40 12.73
N VAL A 79 -5.96 1.49 13.43
CA VAL A 79 -5.35 0.26 13.97
C VAL A 79 -5.33 -0.89 12.96
N LEU A 80 -5.92 -0.70 11.77
CA LEU A 80 -5.92 -1.71 10.71
C LEU A 80 -4.48 -1.96 10.28
N PRO A 81 -3.98 -3.21 10.36
CA PRO A 81 -2.64 -3.54 9.87
C PRO A 81 -2.55 -3.29 8.35
N ILE A 82 -1.53 -2.55 7.93
CA ILE A 82 -1.28 -2.24 6.52
C ILE A 82 0.01 -2.91 6.06
N GLY A 83 -0.10 -3.81 5.09
CA GLY A 83 1.01 -4.44 4.38
C GLY A 83 1.33 -3.71 3.07
N ILE A 84 2.57 -3.81 2.61
CA ILE A 84 3.02 -3.15 1.38
C ILE A 84 3.72 -4.16 0.48
N ILE A 85 3.31 -4.18 -0.79
CA ILE A 85 3.97 -4.94 -1.85
C ILE A 85 4.60 -3.93 -2.81
N PRO A 86 5.93 -3.72 -2.74
CA PRO A 86 6.61 -2.72 -3.53
C PRO A 86 6.63 -3.11 -5.01
N VAL A 87 6.00 -2.30 -5.86
CA VAL A 87 6.05 -2.43 -7.33
C VAL A 87 6.50 -1.14 -8.04
N GLY A 88 6.84 -0.10 -7.27
CA GLY A 88 7.36 1.17 -7.79
C GLY A 88 8.87 1.16 -8.06
N ILE A 89 9.40 2.31 -8.46
CA ILE A 89 10.84 2.49 -8.79
C ILE A 89 11.66 2.81 -7.53
N GLY A 90 11.17 3.72 -6.68
CA GLY A 90 11.90 4.16 -5.48
C GLY A 90 11.70 3.25 -4.27
N ASN A 91 10.42 2.96 -3.94
CA ASN A 91 9.98 2.13 -2.81
C ASN A 91 10.81 2.37 -1.54
N VAL A 92 11.06 3.64 -1.23
CA VAL A 92 11.96 4.05 -0.15
C VAL A 92 11.41 3.52 1.17
N PHE A 93 10.10 3.63 1.39
CA PHE A 93 9.48 3.15 2.61
C PHE A 93 9.57 1.63 2.76
N ALA A 94 9.36 0.89 1.67
CA ALA A 94 9.50 -0.56 1.69
C ALA A 94 10.96 -1.00 1.97
N ARG A 95 11.95 -0.22 1.49
CA ARG A 95 13.37 -0.44 1.77
C ARG A 95 13.70 -0.24 3.25
N GLU A 96 13.23 0.85 3.85
CA GLU A 96 13.43 1.13 5.28
C GLU A 96 12.79 0.05 6.17
N LEU A 97 11.68 -0.52 5.74
CA LEU A 97 11.02 -1.63 6.44
C LEU A 97 11.65 -3.01 6.17
N GLY A 98 12.70 -3.10 5.35
CA GLY A 98 13.35 -4.36 4.98
C GLY A 98 12.45 -5.28 4.14
N ILE A 99 11.46 -4.74 3.43
CA ILE A 99 10.57 -5.50 2.56
C ILE A 99 11.31 -5.84 1.25
N PRO A 100 11.26 -7.09 0.76
CA PRO A 100 11.86 -7.49 -0.50
C PRO A 100 11.33 -6.66 -1.68
N LEU A 101 12.22 -5.93 -2.36
CA LEU A 101 11.85 -5.04 -3.47
C LEU A 101 11.76 -5.74 -4.84
N ARG A 102 12.43 -6.88 -4.98
CA ARG A 102 12.55 -7.61 -6.26
C ARG A 102 11.69 -8.87 -6.33
N ASP A 103 11.04 -9.25 -5.22
CA ASP A 103 10.23 -10.44 -5.10
C ASP A 103 8.88 -10.12 -4.44
N PRO A 104 7.86 -9.77 -5.24
CA PRO A 104 6.54 -9.41 -4.74
C PRO A 104 5.81 -10.58 -4.07
N VAL A 105 6.11 -11.83 -4.45
CA VAL A 105 5.53 -13.01 -3.80
C VAL A 105 6.15 -13.20 -2.42
N ARG A 106 7.45 -12.95 -2.25
CA ARG A 106 8.09 -12.93 -0.95
C ARG A 106 7.61 -11.77 -0.08
N ALA A 107 7.36 -10.59 -0.66
CA ALA A 107 6.73 -9.48 0.05
C ALA A 107 5.31 -9.86 0.52
N ALA A 108 4.50 -10.50 -0.33
CA ALA A 108 3.19 -11.04 0.06
C ALA A 108 3.30 -12.06 1.21
N ASN A 109 4.28 -12.97 1.14
CA ASN A 109 4.55 -13.92 2.22
C ASN A 109 4.93 -13.25 3.55
N ILE A 110 5.57 -12.09 3.51
CA ILE A 110 5.89 -11.31 4.72
C ILE A 110 4.66 -10.56 5.21
N ALA A 111 3.84 -9.98 4.31
CA ALA A 111 2.60 -9.32 4.67
C ALA A 111 1.59 -10.28 5.35
N MET A 112 1.64 -11.57 5.02
CA MET A 112 0.87 -12.62 5.71
C MET A 112 1.41 -12.94 7.12
N LYS A 113 2.65 -12.59 7.45
CA LYS A 113 3.24 -12.86 8.77
C LYS A 113 2.87 -11.75 9.74
N ILE A 114 2.53 -12.11 10.98
CA ILE A 114 2.06 -11.20 12.04
C ILE A 114 3.24 -10.41 12.68
N ARG A 115 4.22 -9.95 11.88
CA ARG A 115 5.21 -8.97 12.38
C ARG A 115 4.67 -7.56 12.14
N ARG A 116 3.75 -7.15 13.02
CA ARG A 116 3.20 -5.78 13.03
C ARG A 116 4.14 -4.87 13.80
N ARG A 117 4.41 -3.69 13.26
CA ARG A 117 5.15 -2.62 13.95
C ARG A 117 4.30 -1.35 13.85
N ALA A 118 4.13 -0.64 14.97
CA ALA A 118 3.54 0.69 14.96
C ALA A 118 4.52 1.65 14.25
N ILE A 119 4.00 2.45 13.32
CA ILE A 119 4.78 3.42 12.55
C ILE A 119 4.11 4.77 12.76
N ASP A 120 4.91 5.76 13.18
CA ASP A 120 4.43 7.12 13.34
C ASP A 120 4.17 7.76 11.98
N LEU A 121 3.04 8.45 11.85
CA LEU A 121 2.68 9.21 10.67
C LEU A 121 2.85 10.70 10.95
N GLY A 122 3.60 11.40 10.11
CA GLY A 122 3.60 12.85 10.12
C GLY A 122 2.27 13.38 9.61
N CYS A 123 1.76 14.46 10.20
CA CYS A 123 0.53 15.12 9.77
C CYS A 123 0.75 16.64 9.68
N VAL A 124 0.44 17.23 8.53
CA VAL A 124 0.44 18.69 8.31
C VAL A 124 -0.88 19.06 7.65
N GLU A 125 -1.63 19.97 8.28
CA GLU A 125 -2.94 20.43 7.78
C GLU A 125 -3.91 19.29 7.42
N GLY A 126 -3.90 18.20 8.22
CA GLY A 126 -4.76 17.03 8.00
C GLY A 126 -4.29 16.08 6.90
N ARG A 127 -3.13 16.32 6.27
CA ARG A 127 -2.50 15.42 5.31
C ARG A 127 -1.37 14.62 5.96
N TYR A 128 -1.42 13.30 5.77
CA TYR A 128 -0.46 12.36 6.33
C TYR A 128 0.73 12.13 5.38
N PHE A 129 1.91 11.90 5.94
CA PHE A 129 3.11 11.49 5.21
C PHE A 129 3.94 10.47 5.98
N LEU A 130 4.53 9.52 5.24
CA LEU A 130 5.30 8.38 5.77
C LEU A 130 6.81 8.59 5.83
N LEU A 131 7.36 9.42 4.94
CA LEU A 131 8.81 9.46 4.68
C LEU A 131 9.40 10.83 4.97
N MET A 132 8.97 11.86 4.23
CA MET A 132 9.52 13.19 4.38
C MET A 132 8.50 14.22 3.89
N ALA A 133 8.31 15.29 4.65
CA ALA A 133 7.73 16.53 4.16
C ALA A 133 8.89 17.48 3.84
N GLY A 134 8.95 17.97 2.60
CA GLY A 134 9.96 18.94 2.16
C GLY A 134 9.31 20.29 1.91
N ILE A 135 9.97 21.37 2.35
CA ILE A 135 9.65 22.73 1.94
C ILE A 135 10.71 23.13 0.91
N GLY A 136 10.30 23.47 -0.29
CA GLY A 136 11.17 23.97 -1.34
C GLY A 136 10.50 25.12 -2.08
N PHE A 137 11.24 26.18 -2.39
CA PHE A 137 10.82 27.16 -3.37
C PHE A 137 10.75 26.45 -4.73
N GLY A 138 9.55 26.12 -5.18
CA GLY A 138 9.34 25.40 -6.43
C GLY A 138 9.72 26.27 -7.63
N SER A 139 10.83 25.98 -8.29
CA SER A 139 10.99 26.33 -9.69
C SER A 139 10.02 25.47 -10.51
N ILE A 140 9.07 26.13 -11.16
CA ILE A 140 8.11 25.48 -12.06
C ILE A 140 8.86 25.03 -13.31
N CYS A 141 9.22 23.76 -13.42
CA CYS A 141 9.58 23.17 -14.70
C CYS A 141 8.30 22.97 -15.52
N LYS A 142 7.85 24.02 -16.21
CA LYS A 142 6.92 23.86 -17.34
C LYS A 142 7.73 23.27 -18.50
N ASN A 143 7.47 22.01 -18.83
CA ASN A 143 7.84 21.49 -20.13
C ASN A 143 6.88 22.07 -21.18
N SER A 144 7.13 23.32 -21.57
CA SER A 144 6.59 23.87 -22.81
C SER A 144 7.59 23.48 -23.90
N LEU A 145 7.28 22.40 -24.62
CA LEU A 145 7.98 22.11 -25.87
C LEU A 145 7.71 23.27 -26.83
N CYS A 146 8.81 23.93 -27.23
CA CYS A 146 8.90 24.73 -28.45
C CYS A 146 8.70 23.86 -29.69
#